data_AF-X1T3J5-F1
#
_entry.id   AF-X1T3J5-F1
#
_cell.length_a   1.000
_cell.length_b   1.000
_cell.length_c   1.000
_cell.angle_alpha   90.00
_cell.angle_beta   90.00
_cell.angle_gamma   90.00
#
_symmetry.space_group_name_H-M   'P 1'
#
loop_
_entity.id
_entity.type
_entity.pdbx_description
1 polymer ?
#
loop_
_entity_poly.entity_id
_entity_poly.type
_entity_poly.pdbx_seq_one_letter_code
_entity_poly.pdbx_strand_id
1 'polypeptide(L)'
;KGDAKPVSLIEDTAVNVNMLPDYMDELKGILDKHKKECVYYAHIGSGEIHLRPILNLKDPDDVKLFRTLGLEVATLVKKYHGSMSGEHGDGRLRGEFIPIILGNRNYELLKEVKKSWDPLNILNPGKIVDTPIMNTSLRYTSGQVTPDIKTIFDFSDVGGIVRAAEKCNGSGDCRKTEKAGGTMCPSYMATRDEYASTRARANLLRELLSLQGQEKPFNSRELYEILDLCLSCKGCKSECPSSVDIAKMKAEFLQHYYDDHGIPIRTRVIANISKI
;
A
#
# COMPACT_ATOMS: atom_id res chain seq x y z
N LYS A 1 -9.55 9.81 -7.21
CA LYS A 1 -9.50 9.05 -8.50
C LYS A 1 -8.14 9.32 -9.15
N GLY A 2 -7.66 8.47 -10.06
CA GLY A 2 -6.36 8.70 -10.72
C GLY A 2 -5.14 8.22 -9.92
N ASP A 3 -3.97 8.73 -10.27
CA ASP A 3 -2.67 8.36 -9.69
C ASP A 3 -2.42 8.96 -8.31
N ALA A 4 -2.97 10.14 -8.03
CA ALA A 4 -2.89 10.74 -6.70
C ALA A 4 -3.73 9.92 -5.70
N LYS A 5 -3.13 9.52 -4.58
CA LYS A 5 -3.75 8.72 -3.53
C LYS A 5 -3.48 9.34 -2.15
N PRO A 6 -4.35 9.10 -1.15
CA PRO A 6 -4.01 9.34 0.24
C PRO A 6 -2.82 8.43 0.61
N VAL A 7 -1.69 9.01 0.98
CA VAL A 7 -0.48 8.26 1.33
C VAL A 7 -0.29 8.22 2.85
N SER A 8 0.19 7.08 3.35
CA SER A 8 0.60 6.92 4.75
C SER A 8 2.00 7.49 4.93
N LEU A 9 2.14 8.40 5.90
CA LEU A 9 3.41 8.92 6.41
C LEU A 9 3.21 9.53 7.80
N ILE A 10 2.34 10.53 7.86
CA ILE A 10 2.03 11.34 9.05
C ILE A 10 0.70 10.92 9.68
N GLU A 11 0.25 9.71 9.38
CA GLU A 11 -1.07 9.22 9.75
C GLU A 11 -1.15 8.61 11.15
N ASP A 12 -0.14 8.78 11.98
CA ASP A 12 -0.09 8.09 13.28
C ASP A 12 0.59 8.97 14.33
N THR A 13 0.40 10.28 14.22
CA THR A 13 1.02 11.24 15.14
C THR A 13 0.16 11.38 16.39
N ALA A 14 0.79 11.36 17.56
CA ALA A 14 0.10 11.53 18.83
C ALA A 14 0.71 12.71 19.62
N VAL A 15 -0.15 13.56 20.17
CA VAL A 15 0.23 14.67 21.06
C VAL A 15 -0.67 14.69 22.29
N ASN A 16 -0.34 15.50 23.30
CA ASN A 16 -1.24 15.68 24.44
C ASN A 16 -2.60 16.21 23.96
N VAL A 17 -3.70 15.60 24.41
CA VAL A 17 -5.07 15.93 24.00
C VAL A 17 -5.39 17.43 24.17
N ASN A 18 -4.86 18.07 25.21
CA ASN A 18 -5.10 19.50 25.47
C ASN A 18 -4.42 20.41 24.43
N MET A 19 -3.40 19.92 23.73
CA MET A 19 -2.66 20.63 22.70
C MET A 19 -3.15 20.31 21.28
N LEU A 20 -4.09 19.36 21.15
CA LEU A 20 -4.56 18.86 19.86
C LEU A 20 -5.12 19.95 18.94
N PRO A 21 -5.90 20.95 19.42
CA PRO A 21 -6.40 22.03 18.57
C PRO A 21 -5.27 22.84 17.92
N ASP A 22 -4.32 23.32 18.72
CA ASP A 22 -3.19 24.12 18.24
C ASP A 22 -2.30 23.30 17.28
N TYR A 23 -2.04 22.04 17.62
CA TYR A 23 -1.29 21.12 16.75
C TYR A 23 -1.96 20.95 15.39
N MET A 24 -3.29 20.78 15.37
CA MET A 24 -4.08 20.64 14.15
C MET A 24 -4.06 21.89 13.28
N ASP A 25 -4.14 23.07 13.89
CA ASP A 25 -4.09 24.35 13.17
C ASP A 25 -2.72 24.57 12.51
N GLU A 26 -1.63 24.30 13.22
CA GLU A 26 -0.27 24.41 12.64
C GLU A 26 -0.01 23.35 11.57
N LEU A 27 -0.48 22.12 11.79
CA LEU A 27 -0.38 21.05 10.80
C LEU A 27 -1.17 21.40 9.52
N LYS A 28 -2.37 21.97 9.67
CA LYS A 28 -3.14 22.47 8.53
C LYS A 28 -2.35 23.56 7.80
N GLY A 29 -1.69 24.46 8.52
CA GLY A 29 -0.81 25.47 7.94
C GLY A 29 0.32 24.87 7.08
N ILE A 30 0.90 23.74 7.48
CA ILE A 30 1.89 22.99 6.68
C ILE A 30 1.25 22.49 5.38
N LEU A 31 0.06 21.88 5.45
CA LEU A 31 -0.64 21.36 4.26
C LEU A 31 -1.05 22.50 3.30
N ASP A 32 -1.54 23.62 3.84
CA ASP A 32 -1.95 24.81 3.08
C ASP A 32 -0.75 25.44 2.37
N LYS A 33 0.42 25.52 3.04
CA LYS A 33 1.69 25.99 2.44
C LYS A 33 2.05 25.21 1.18
N HIS A 34 1.83 23.89 1.19
CA HIS A 34 2.12 23.01 0.06
C HIS A 34 0.90 22.75 -0.85
N LYS A 35 -0.24 23.40 -0.58
CA LYS A 35 -1.50 23.29 -1.32
C LYS A 35 -1.96 21.83 -1.46
N LYS A 36 -1.88 21.05 -0.38
CA LYS A 36 -2.27 19.64 -0.37
C LYS A 36 -3.55 19.41 0.42
N GLU A 37 -4.46 18.66 -0.19
CA GLU A 37 -5.62 18.08 0.49
C GLU A 37 -5.18 16.87 1.33
N CYS A 38 -5.94 16.58 2.38
CA CYS A 38 -5.66 15.51 3.32
C CYS A 38 -6.94 14.81 3.76
N VAL A 39 -6.85 13.50 3.99
CA VAL A 39 -7.91 12.72 4.63
C VAL A 39 -7.62 12.65 6.13
N TYR A 40 -8.63 12.94 6.94
CA TYR A 40 -8.55 13.02 8.40
C TYR A 40 -9.40 11.91 9.04
N TYR A 41 -8.82 11.19 9.98
CA TYR A 41 -9.53 10.35 10.96
C TYR A 41 -8.70 10.36 12.25
N ALA A 42 -9.31 10.17 13.42
CA ALA A 42 -8.58 10.37 14.68
C ALA A 42 -9.16 9.55 15.83
N HIS A 43 -8.26 9.17 16.74
CA HIS A 43 -8.60 8.70 18.07
C HIS A 43 -8.43 9.90 19.02
N ILE A 44 -9.36 10.85 18.96
CA ILE A 44 -9.27 12.14 19.67
C ILE A 44 -9.02 11.95 21.17
N GLY A 45 -9.63 10.92 21.78
CA GLY A 45 -9.48 10.63 23.21
C GLY A 45 -8.06 10.26 23.64
N SER A 46 -7.23 9.74 22.74
CA SER A 46 -5.81 9.43 23.00
C SER A 46 -4.86 10.51 22.46
N GLY A 47 -5.38 11.56 21.81
CA GLY A 47 -4.59 12.60 21.18
C GLY A 47 -3.88 12.16 19.89
N GLU A 48 -4.34 11.06 19.30
CA GLU A 48 -3.78 10.48 18.09
C GLU A 48 -4.60 10.85 16.85
N ILE A 49 -3.89 11.26 15.80
CA ILE A 49 -4.50 11.73 14.55
C ILE A 49 -3.91 10.96 13.39
N HIS A 50 -4.81 10.53 12.52
CA HIS A 50 -4.50 9.91 11.26
C HIS A 50 -4.79 10.82 10.07
N LEU A 51 -3.70 11.30 9.49
CA LEU A 51 -3.64 12.25 8.40
C LEU A 51 -2.97 11.62 7.18
N ARG A 52 -3.68 11.60 6.06
CA ARG A 52 -3.14 11.07 4.80
C ARG A 52 -3.21 12.15 3.71
N PRO A 53 -2.12 12.87 3.44
CA PRO A 53 -2.08 13.83 2.35
C PRO A 53 -2.28 13.12 1.01
N ILE A 54 -2.93 13.80 0.07
CA ILE A 54 -3.14 13.29 -1.28
C ILE A 54 -1.92 13.62 -2.13
N LEU A 55 -1.11 12.61 -2.46
CA LEU A 55 0.09 12.74 -3.29
C LEU A 55 0.10 11.73 -4.43
N ASN A 56 0.76 12.10 -5.52
CA ASN A 56 1.11 11.19 -6.61
C ASN A 56 2.57 10.76 -6.48
N LEU A 57 2.83 9.61 -5.87
CA LEU A 57 4.21 9.11 -5.70
C LEU A 57 4.88 8.60 -6.99
N LYS A 58 4.24 8.77 -8.15
CA LYS A 58 4.88 8.61 -9.47
C LYS A 58 5.46 9.94 -9.98
N ASP A 59 5.02 11.07 -9.43
CA ASP A 59 5.53 12.40 -9.75
C ASP A 59 6.79 12.69 -8.91
N PRO A 60 7.95 12.98 -9.55
CA PRO A 60 9.19 13.31 -8.83
C PRO A 60 9.07 14.44 -7.81
N ASP A 61 8.21 15.43 -8.06
CA ASP A 61 8.08 16.56 -7.15
C ASP A 61 7.24 16.19 -5.92
N ASP A 62 6.19 15.37 -6.09
CA ASP A 62 5.44 14.81 -4.97
C ASP A 62 6.26 13.80 -4.16
N VAL A 63 7.22 13.09 -4.78
CA VAL A 63 8.18 12.23 -4.06
C VAL A 63 9.13 13.04 -3.16
N LYS A 64 9.58 14.22 -3.61
CA LYS A 64 10.36 15.13 -2.77
C LYS A 64 9.50 15.72 -1.66
N LEU A 65 8.30 16.17 -2.02
CA LEU A 65 7.35 16.75 -1.09
C LEU A 65 6.92 15.76 -0.01
N PHE A 66 6.77 14.48 -0.34
CA PHE A 66 6.49 13.42 0.61
C PHE A 66 7.50 13.42 1.76
N ARG A 67 8.80 13.49 1.45
CA ARG A 67 9.85 13.60 2.46
C ARG A 67 9.79 14.94 3.21
N THR A 68 9.58 16.05 2.50
CA THR A 68 9.47 17.38 3.11
C THR A 68 8.36 17.43 4.15
N LEU A 69 7.17 16.89 3.84
CA LEU A 69 6.05 16.81 4.77
C LEU A 69 6.41 15.94 5.99
N GLY A 70 7.06 14.79 5.79
CA GLY A 70 7.52 13.96 6.90
C GLY A 70 8.45 14.69 7.85
N LEU A 71 9.41 15.47 7.31
CA LEU A 71 10.36 16.25 8.10
C LEU A 71 9.69 17.43 8.84
N GLU A 72 8.84 18.19 8.15
CA GLU A 72 8.12 19.32 8.74
C GLU A 72 7.19 18.85 9.85
N VAL A 73 6.47 17.73 9.65
CA VAL A 73 5.60 17.15 10.67
C VAL A 73 6.39 16.53 11.82
N ALA A 74 7.53 15.86 11.57
CA ALA A 74 8.39 15.39 12.67
C ALA A 74 8.89 16.53 13.55
N THR A 75 9.21 17.67 12.95
CA THR A 75 9.61 18.88 13.67
C THR A 75 8.43 19.46 14.48
N LEU A 76 7.23 19.47 13.89
CA LEU A 76 6.01 19.91 14.57
C LEU A 76 5.67 19.00 15.76
N VAL A 77 5.65 17.69 15.56
CA VAL A 77 5.42 16.70 16.63
C VAL A 77 6.43 16.89 17.76
N LYS A 78 7.71 17.13 17.44
CA LYS A 78 8.74 17.42 18.45
C LYS A 78 8.44 18.70 19.24
N LYS A 79 7.99 19.77 18.58
CA LYS A 79 7.56 21.03 19.25
C LYS A 79 6.44 20.78 20.27
N TYR A 80 5.51 19.88 19.94
CA TYR A 80 4.40 19.51 20.82
C TYR A 80 4.70 18.35 21.78
N HIS A 81 5.97 17.94 21.89
CA HIS A 81 6.41 16.81 22.72
C HIS A 81 5.64 15.51 22.45
N GLY A 82 5.26 15.28 21.19
CA GLY A 82 4.49 14.13 20.75
C GLY A 82 5.32 12.94 20.24
N SER A 83 4.61 11.96 19.68
CA SER A 83 5.15 10.80 18.98
C SER A 83 4.85 10.87 17.48
N MET A 84 5.80 10.43 16.64
CA MET A 84 5.59 10.26 15.20
C MET A 84 4.84 8.97 14.85
N SER A 85 4.73 8.04 15.80
CA SER A 85 3.98 6.81 15.66
C SER A 85 3.35 6.45 17.01
N GLY A 86 2.02 6.55 17.10
CA GLY A 86 1.22 6.14 18.25
C GLY A 86 1.07 4.62 18.33
N GLU A 87 0.68 4.00 17.21
CA GLU A 87 0.34 2.57 17.15
C GLU A 87 1.11 1.76 16.09
N HIS A 88 1.45 2.36 14.94
CA HIS A 88 1.90 1.61 13.76
C HIS A 88 3.39 1.18 13.80
N GLY A 89 4.19 1.81 14.67
CA GLY A 89 5.65 1.71 14.69
C GLY A 89 6.35 2.52 13.57
N ASP A 90 7.66 2.72 13.71
CA ASP A 90 8.42 3.58 12.78
C ASP A 90 8.85 2.86 11.50
N GLY A 91 9.36 1.63 11.66
CA GLY A 91 9.89 0.79 10.58
C GLY A 91 10.92 1.51 9.71
N ARG A 92 10.76 1.41 8.39
CA ARG A 92 11.58 2.14 7.40
C ARG A 92 11.01 3.52 7.07
N LEU A 93 9.69 3.67 7.14
CA LEU A 93 8.99 4.86 6.66
C LEU A 93 9.28 6.09 7.53
N ARG A 94 9.32 5.91 8.84
CA ARG A 94 9.55 6.99 9.83
C ARG A 94 10.92 6.92 10.49
N GLY A 95 11.69 5.86 10.24
CA GLY A 95 12.99 5.65 10.88
C GLY A 95 13.99 6.78 10.67
N GLU A 96 13.92 7.48 9.53
CA GLU A 96 14.73 8.69 9.26
C GLU A 96 14.51 9.80 10.32
N PHE A 97 13.32 9.87 10.92
CA PHE A 97 12.92 10.96 11.82
C PHE A 97 13.09 10.64 13.31
N ILE A 98 13.40 9.39 13.67
CA ILE A 98 13.59 8.98 15.07
C ILE A 98 14.59 9.88 15.83
N PRO A 99 15.74 10.29 15.25
CA PRO A 99 16.66 11.20 15.95
C PRO A 99 16.06 12.56 16.30
N ILE A 100 15.10 13.07 15.50
CA ILE A 100 14.40 14.33 15.77
C ILE A 100 13.52 14.19 17.00
N ILE A 101 12.82 13.05 17.11
CA ILE A 101 11.87 12.78 18.18
C ILE A 101 12.59 12.46 19.49
N LEU A 102 13.51 11.49 19.46
CA LEU A 102 14.17 10.99 20.68
C LEU A 102 15.43 11.76 21.06
N GLY A 103 16.02 12.51 20.13
CA GLY A 103 17.31 13.17 20.28
C GLY A 103 18.50 12.23 20.01
N ASN A 104 19.60 12.80 19.51
CA ASN A 104 20.79 12.06 19.06
C ASN A 104 21.36 11.12 20.13
N ARG A 105 21.42 11.56 21.39
CA ARG A 105 21.94 10.72 22.49
C ARG A 105 21.17 9.41 22.63
N ASN A 106 19.84 9.47 22.62
CA ASN A 106 19.01 8.28 22.77
C ASN A 106 19.04 7.42 21.51
N TYR A 107 19.12 8.04 20.33
CA TYR A 107 19.24 7.32 19.08
C TYR A 107 20.55 6.51 19.00
N GLU A 108 21.68 7.04 19.48
CA GLU A 108 22.93 6.27 19.54
C GLU A 108 22.82 5.07 20.51
N LEU A 109 22.07 5.19 21.62
CA LEU A 109 21.79 4.02 22.47
C LEU A 109 20.98 2.95 21.75
N LEU A 110 20.01 3.32 20.89
CA LEU A 110 19.29 2.34 20.06
C LEU A 110 20.24 1.60 19.12
N LYS A 111 21.21 2.31 18.54
CA LYS A 111 22.24 1.72 17.66
C LYS A 111 23.17 0.78 18.41
N GLU A 112 23.59 1.15 19.63
CA GLU A 112 24.38 0.28 20.49
C GLU A 112 23.63 -1.02 20.80
N VAL A 113 22.36 -0.92 21.22
CA VAL A 113 21.52 -2.09 21.47
C VAL A 113 21.41 -2.97 20.22
N LYS A 114 21.14 -2.37 19.05
CA LYS A 114 21.08 -3.11 17.78
C LYS A 114 22.39 -3.86 17.52
N LYS A 115 23.53 -3.19 17.65
CA LYS A 115 24.85 -3.76 17.39
C LYS A 115 25.23 -4.86 18.39
N SER A 116 24.86 -4.73 19.66
CA SER A 116 25.12 -5.74 20.67
C SER A 116 24.34 -7.03 20.44
N TRP A 117 23.10 -6.94 19.97
CA TRP A 117 22.23 -8.10 19.74
C TRP A 117 22.31 -8.67 18.32
N ASP A 118 22.70 -7.86 17.34
CA ASP A 118 22.84 -8.25 15.94
C ASP A 118 24.12 -7.64 15.32
N PRO A 119 25.31 -8.10 15.73
CA PRO A 119 26.58 -7.55 15.28
C PRO A 119 26.84 -7.75 13.78
N LEU A 120 26.17 -8.72 13.15
CA LEU A 120 26.26 -8.99 11.72
C LEU A 120 25.18 -8.26 10.90
N ASN A 121 24.28 -7.53 11.57
CA ASN A 121 23.19 -6.77 10.97
C ASN A 121 22.27 -7.59 10.02
N ILE A 122 21.95 -8.83 10.40
CA ILE A 122 21.11 -9.74 9.61
C ILE A 122 19.61 -9.62 9.94
N LEU A 123 19.28 -9.14 11.14
CA LEU A 123 17.90 -9.02 11.62
C LEU A 123 17.29 -7.68 11.19
N ASN A 124 16.66 -7.68 10.02
CA ASN A 124 15.85 -6.57 9.53
C ASN A 124 16.61 -5.23 9.35
N PRO A 125 17.74 -5.22 8.62
CA PRO A 125 18.62 -4.06 8.48
C PRO A 125 17.91 -2.83 7.88
N GLY A 126 18.42 -1.64 8.24
CA GLY A 126 17.95 -0.35 7.72
C GLY A 126 16.53 0.01 8.15
N LYS A 127 16.10 -0.47 9.32
CA LYS A 127 14.81 -0.11 9.95
C LYS A 127 15.06 0.25 11.40
N ILE A 128 14.35 1.27 11.89
CA ILE A 128 14.55 1.90 13.21
C ILE A 128 15.92 2.59 13.32
N VAL A 129 17.01 1.87 13.15
CA VAL A 129 18.37 2.41 13.14
C VAL A 129 19.02 2.29 11.78
N ASP A 130 19.92 3.24 11.48
CA ASP A 130 20.61 3.37 10.19
C ASP A 130 19.64 3.31 9.00
N THR A 131 18.46 3.89 9.20
CA THR A 131 17.36 3.88 8.23
C THR A 131 17.74 4.76 7.03
N PRO A 132 17.67 4.25 5.80
CA PRO A 132 17.86 5.07 4.60
C PRO A 132 16.84 6.20 4.51
N ILE A 133 17.14 7.20 3.69
CA ILE A 133 16.21 8.30 3.42
C ILE A 133 14.87 7.74 2.94
N MET A 134 13.76 8.20 3.55
CA MET A 134 12.46 7.54 3.49
C MET A 134 11.87 7.43 2.07
N ASN A 135 12.28 8.30 1.14
CA ASN A 135 11.76 8.35 -0.23
C ASN A 135 12.65 7.63 -1.25
N THR A 136 13.57 6.76 -0.80
CA THR A 136 14.49 6.01 -1.69
C THR A 136 14.01 4.59 -2.03
N SER A 137 12.99 4.08 -1.35
CA SER A 137 12.48 2.71 -1.53
C SER A 137 10.96 2.70 -1.67
N LEU A 138 10.46 3.46 -2.64
CA LEU A 138 9.05 3.60 -2.90
C LEU A 138 8.49 2.42 -3.69
N ARG A 139 7.19 2.19 -3.53
CA ARG A 139 6.43 1.20 -4.30
C ARG A 139 6.33 1.55 -5.80
N TYR A 140 6.47 2.83 -6.13
CA TYR A 140 6.37 3.35 -7.49
C TYR A 140 7.72 3.88 -7.94
N THR A 141 7.98 3.81 -9.24
CA THR A 141 9.15 4.44 -9.83
C THR A 141 8.85 5.91 -10.10
N SER A 142 9.72 6.79 -9.61
CA SER A 142 9.61 8.24 -9.86
C SER A 142 9.73 8.54 -11.36
N GLY A 143 8.81 9.32 -11.91
CA GLY A 143 8.70 9.62 -13.34
C GLY A 143 7.96 8.54 -14.17
N GLN A 144 7.47 7.48 -13.53
CA GLN A 144 6.70 6.44 -14.23
C GLN A 144 5.37 6.98 -14.74
N VAL A 145 5.12 6.82 -16.04
CA VAL A 145 3.80 7.05 -16.62
C VAL A 145 2.97 5.77 -16.55
N THR A 146 1.79 5.85 -15.96
CA THR A 146 0.82 4.76 -15.90
C THR A 146 0.29 4.47 -17.30
N PRO A 147 0.48 3.26 -17.85
CA PRO A 147 -0.06 2.90 -19.16
C PRO A 147 -1.58 2.99 -19.20
N ASP A 148 -2.13 3.45 -20.32
CA ASP A 148 -3.56 3.34 -20.61
C ASP A 148 -3.79 2.05 -21.42
N ILE A 149 -4.34 1.04 -20.74
CA ILE A 149 -4.52 -0.30 -21.31
C ILE A 149 -5.99 -0.45 -21.71
N LYS A 150 -6.22 -0.74 -22.98
CA LYS A 150 -7.55 -1.04 -23.49
C LYS A 150 -8.11 -2.27 -22.77
N THR A 151 -9.29 -2.10 -22.18
CA THR A 151 -9.98 -3.13 -21.41
C THR A 151 -11.38 -3.38 -21.96
N ILE A 152 -11.92 -4.56 -21.67
CA ILE A 152 -13.28 -4.98 -22.05
C ILE A 152 -14.26 -4.57 -20.95
N PHE A 153 -13.88 -4.75 -19.68
CA PHE A 153 -14.61 -4.24 -18.54
C PHE A 153 -14.31 -2.76 -18.32
N ASP A 154 -15.30 -2.01 -17.85
CA ASP A 154 -15.14 -0.58 -17.57
C ASP A 154 -14.36 -0.33 -16.26
N PHE A 155 -13.15 0.26 -16.34
CA PHE A 155 -12.38 0.73 -15.18
C PHE A 155 -12.25 2.26 -15.11
N SER A 156 -13.10 3.00 -15.83
CA SER A 156 -13.03 4.47 -15.93
C SER A 156 -13.24 5.18 -14.60
N ASP A 157 -14.01 4.58 -13.67
CA ASP A 157 -14.28 5.11 -12.33
C ASP A 157 -13.01 5.32 -11.49
N VAL A 158 -11.98 4.51 -11.73
CA VAL A 158 -10.66 4.57 -11.08
C VAL A 158 -9.55 5.06 -12.00
N GLY A 159 -9.83 5.24 -13.29
CA GLY A 159 -8.89 5.68 -14.32
C GLY A 159 -8.07 4.53 -14.93
N GLY A 160 -8.64 3.34 -15.07
CA GLY A 160 -8.02 2.20 -15.74
C GLY A 160 -7.60 1.05 -14.82
N ILE A 161 -7.30 -0.10 -15.41
CA ILE A 161 -7.04 -1.36 -14.68
C ILE A 161 -5.80 -1.29 -13.78
N VAL A 162 -4.74 -0.59 -14.19
CA VAL A 162 -3.53 -0.42 -13.35
C VAL A 162 -3.89 0.28 -12.05
N ARG A 163 -4.67 1.37 -12.15
CA ARG A 163 -5.14 2.15 -10.98
C ARG A 163 -6.16 1.37 -10.13
N ALA A 164 -6.88 0.42 -10.73
CA ALA A 164 -7.72 -0.53 -10.01
C ALA A 164 -6.88 -1.47 -9.13
N ALA A 165 -5.77 -2.01 -9.65
CA ALA A 165 -4.83 -2.83 -8.90
C ALA A 165 -4.13 -2.02 -7.78
N GLU A 166 -3.83 -0.74 -8.04
CA GLU A 166 -3.24 0.19 -7.07
C GLU A 166 -4.15 0.58 -5.90
N LYS A 167 -5.45 0.24 -5.93
CA LYS A 167 -6.31 0.38 -4.75
C LYS A 167 -5.80 -0.44 -3.57
N CYS A 168 -5.06 -1.54 -3.82
CA CYS A 168 -4.41 -2.30 -2.78
C CYS A 168 -3.39 -1.41 -2.05
N ASN A 169 -3.66 -1.04 -0.79
CA ASN A 169 -2.78 -0.25 0.05
C ASN A 169 -1.74 -1.10 0.82
N GLY A 170 -1.86 -2.43 0.76
CA GLY A 170 -0.92 -3.36 1.38
C GLY A 170 -1.21 -3.71 2.85
N SER A 171 -2.37 -3.32 3.40
CA SER A 171 -2.73 -3.52 4.82
C SER A 171 -2.56 -4.95 5.34
N GLY A 172 -2.72 -5.94 4.47
CA GLY A 172 -2.55 -7.35 4.87
C GLY A 172 -3.79 -7.96 5.50
N ASP A 173 -4.94 -7.27 5.53
CA ASP A 173 -6.22 -7.84 5.99
C ASP A 173 -6.56 -9.13 5.26
N CYS A 174 -6.11 -9.30 4.02
CA CYS A 174 -6.26 -10.54 3.27
C CYS A 174 -5.27 -11.65 3.68
N ARG A 175 -4.90 -11.72 4.96
CA ARG A 175 -4.13 -12.80 5.61
C ARG A 175 -4.85 -13.37 6.83
N LYS A 176 -6.14 -13.08 6.98
CA LYS A 176 -6.98 -13.63 8.06
C LYS A 176 -6.89 -15.15 8.08
N THR A 177 -6.91 -15.71 9.27
CA THR A 177 -7.12 -17.15 9.49
C THR A 177 -8.58 -17.40 9.87
N GLU A 178 -8.95 -18.68 9.96
CA GLU A 178 -10.27 -19.14 10.36
C GLU A 178 -10.68 -18.61 11.75
N LYS A 179 -9.70 -18.31 12.61
CA LYS A 179 -9.92 -17.75 13.94
C LYS A 179 -10.43 -16.32 13.92
N ALA A 180 -10.07 -15.53 12.90
CA ALA A 180 -10.50 -14.16 12.75
C ALA A 180 -11.91 -14.04 12.14
N GLY A 181 -12.43 -15.13 11.56
CA GLY A 181 -13.70 -15.14 10.84
C GLY A 181 -13.67 -14.32 9.53
N GLY A 182 -14.84 -14.14 8.93
CA GLY A 182 -15.02 -13.42 7.66
C GLY A 182 -14.65 -14.25 6.43
N THR A 183 -14.78 -13.63 5.26
CA THR A 183 -14.50 -14.29 3.98
C THR A 183 -13.04 -14.12 3.57
N MET A 184 -12.39 -15.22 3.20
CA MET A 184 -11.01 -15.23 2.69
C MET A 184 -10.87 -16.04 1.41
N CYS A 185 -9.83 -15.75 0.62
CA CYS A 185 -9.48 -16.55 -0.56
C CYS A 185 -9.31 -18.02 -0.16
N PRO A 186 -10.10 -18.96 -0.70
CA PRO A 186 -9.96 -20.37 -0.34
C PRO A 186 -8.57 -20.93 -0.64
N SER A 187 -7.95 -20.47 -1.74
CA SER A 187 -6.55 -20.80 -2.08
C SER A 187 -5.57 -20.38 -0.99
N TYR A 188 -5.72 -19.18 -0.41
CA TYR A 188 -4.89 -18.73 0.70
C TYR A 188 -5.17 -19.52 1.99
N MET A 189 -6.44 -19.83 2.27
CA MET A 189 -6.81 -20.61 3.46
C MET A 189 -6.24 -22.03 3.42
N ALA A 190 -6.17 -22.63 2.23
CA ALA A 190 -5.61 -23.95 2.02
C ALA A 190 -4.08 -23.97 2.12
N THR A 191 -3.38 -23.03 1.50
CA THR A 191 -1.91 -23.09 1.40
C THR A 191 -1.17 -22.23 2.43
N ARG A 192 -1.80 -21.15 2.90
CA ARG A 192 -1.19 -20.06 3.69
C ARG A 192 -0.08 -19.29 2.97
N ASP A 193 0.09 -19.52 1.68
CA ASP A 193 1.09 -18.85 0.87
C ASP A 193 0.65 -17.45 0.49
N GLU A 194 1.56 -16.48 0.63
CA GLU A 194 1.29 -15.07 0.35
C GLU A 194 0.78 -14.83 -1.09
N TYR A 195 1.29 -15.56 -2.08
CA TYR A 195 0.90 -15.38 -3.49
C TYR A 195 -0.60 -15.63 -3.73
N ALA A 196 -1.23 -16.45 -2.90
CA ALA A 196 -2.65 -16.79 -3.00
C ALA A 196 -3.58 -15.73 -2.37
N SER A 197 -3.00 -14.72 -1.71
CA SER A 197 -3.72 -13.62 -1.08
C SER A 197 -4.26 -12.60 -2.09
N THR A 198 -5.20 -11.77 -1.64
CA THR A 198 -5.73 -10.66 -2.45
C THR A 198 -4.65 -9.63 -2.77
N ARG A 199 -3.82 -9.26 -1.78
CA ARG A 199 -2.79 -8.23 -1.95
C ARG A 199 -1.68 -8.67 -2.90
N ALA A 200 -1.28 -9.95 -2.86
CA ALA A 200 -0.27 -10.46 -3.77
C ALA A 200 -0.77 -10.46 -5.22
N ARG A 201 -2.00 -10.92 -5.45
CA ARG A 201 -2.65 -10.85 -6.78
C ARG A 201 -2.73 -9.41 -7.31
N ALA A 202 -3.15 -8.47 -6.47
CA ALA A 202 -3.19 -7.06 -6.84
C ALA A 202 -1.79 -6.49 -7.14
N ASN A 203 -0.79 -6.86 -6.35
CA ASN A 203 0.58 -6.41 -6.55
C ASN A 203 1.18 -6.96 -7.84
N LEU A 204 0.97 -8.24 -8.16
CA LEU A 204 1.46 -8.84 -9.39
C LEU A 204 0.77 -8.26 -10.63
N LEU A 205 -0.56 -8.06 -10.57
CA LEU A 205 -1.31 -7.35 -11.60
C LEU A 205 -0.74 -5.95 -11.84
N ARG A 206 -0.55 -5.17 -10.76
CA ARG A 206 0.05 -3.83 -10.88
C ARG A 206 1.44 -3.91 -11.52
N GLU A 207 2.30 -4.80 -11.03
CA GLU A 207 3.69 -4.89 -11.49
C GLU A 207 3.77 -5.16 -12.98
N LEU A 208 3.04 -6.18 -13.45
CA LEU A 208 3.08 -6.59 -14.85
C LEU A 208 2.40 -5.56 -15.77
N LEU A 209 1.24 -5.04 -15.37
CA LEU A 209 0.49 -4.07 -16.18
C LEU A 209 1.09 -2.65 -16.15
N SER A 210 2.06 -2.39 -15.26
CA SER A 210 2.77 -1.10 -15.22
C SER A 210 3.93 -1.03 -16.21
N LEU A 211 4.34 -2.15 -16.79
CA LEU A 211 5.46 -2.21 -17.72
C LEU A 211 5.10 -1.51 -19.04
N GLN A 212 5.98 -0.61 -19.48
CA GLN A 212 5.79 0.13 -20.72
C GLN A 212 6.24 -0.67 -21.95
N GLY A 213 5.66 -0.37 -23.11
CA GLY A 213 6.07 -0.95 -24.39
C GLY A 213 5.67 -2.41 -24.58
N GLN A 214 4.83 -2.97 -23.72
CA GLN A 214 4.30 -4.32 -23.88
C GLN A 214 3.25 -4.35 -25.00
N GLU A 215 3.45 -5.22 -25.99
CA GLU A 215 2.44 -5.48 -27.02
C GLU A 215 1.23 -6.23 -26.45
N LYS A 216 1.46 -7.15 -25.50
CA LYS A 216 0.44 -8.01 -24.90
C LYS A 216 0.52 -8.00 -23.36
N PRO A 217 -0.05 -6.97 -22.70
CA PRO A 217 0.10 -6.78 -21.25
C PRO A 217 -0.57 -7.88 -20.40
N PHE A 218 -1.52 -8.63 -20.96
CA PHE A 218 -2.23 -9.71 -20.27
C PHE A 218 -1.66 -11.10 -20.57
N ASN A 219 -0.49 -11.20 -21.19
CA ASN A 219 0.12 -12.48 -21.57
C ASN A 219 1.27 -12.89 -20.61
N SER A 220 0.96 -13.11 -19.33
CA SER A 220 1.90 -13.68 -18.35
C SER A 220 1.40 -15.01 -17.81
N ARG A 221 2.25 -16.04 -17.92
CA ARG A 221 1.94 -17.38 -17.41
C ARG A 221 1.91 -17.40 -15.88
N GLU A 222 2.82 -16.70 -15.23
CA GLU A 222 2.93 -16.62 -13.77
C GLU A 222 1.66 -15.98 -13.17
N LEU A 223 1.17 -14.92 -13.81
CA LEU A 223 -0.07 -14.28 -13.40
C LEU A 223 -1.28 -15.18 -13.66
N TYR A 224 -1.30 -15.88 -14.80
CA TYR A 224 -2.33 -16.88 -15.09
C TYR A 224 -2.40 -17.96 -14.01
N GLU A 225 -1.27 -18.58 -13.63
CA GLU A 225 -1.22 -19.64 -12.62
C GLU A 225 -1.78 -19.18 -11.26
N ILE A 226 -1.45 -17.96 -10.84
CA ILE A 226 -1.93 -17.40 -9.56
C ILE A 226 -3.42 -17.03 -9.60
N LEU A 227 -3.88 -16.44 -10.72
CA LEU A 227 -5.27 -16.05 -10.90
C LEU A 227 -6.17 -17.26 -11.15
N ASP A 228 -5.68 -18.33 -11.76
CA ASP A 228 -6.43 -19.56 -12.00
C ASP A 228 -7.00 -20.13 -10.69
N LEU A 229 -6.22 -20.08 -9.60
CA LEU A 229 -6.61 -20.49 -8.25
C LEU A 229 -7.69 -19.58 -7.59
N CYS A 230 -8.05 -18.45 -8.20
CA CYS A 230 -9.08 -17.55 -7.68
C CYS A 230 -10.49 -17.99 -8.11
N LEU A 231 -11.39 -18.25 -7.17
CA LEU A 231 -12.78 -18.64 -7.48
C LEU A 231 -13.68 -17.48 -7.96
N SER A 232 -13.15 -16.25 -8.05
CA SER A 232 -13.92 -15.05 -8.42
C SER A 232 -15.15 -14.77 -7.55
N CYS A 233 -15.18 -15.26 -6.30
CA CYS A 233 -16.31 -15.12 -5.36
C CYS A 233 -16.56 -13.68 -4.86
N LYS A 234 -15.73 -12.70 -5.25
CA LYS A 234 -15.79 -11.30 -4.83
C LYS A 234 -15.63 -11.02 -3.32
N GLY A 235 -15.24 -12.01 -2.51
CA GLY A 235 -14.91 -11.78 -1.10
C GLY A 235 -13.85 -10.68 -0.91
N CYS A 236 -12.84 -10.63 -1.79
CA CYS A 236 -11.84 -9.55 -1.83
C CYS A 236 -12.45 -8.15 -1.96
N LYS A 237 -13.55 -7.99 -2.71
CA LYS A 237 -14.18 -6.68 -2.92
C LYS A 237 -14.96 -6.24 -1.67
N SER A 238 -15.67 -7.17 -1.04
CA SER A 238 -16.53 -6.88 0.11
C SER A 238 -15.76 -6.78 1.42
N GLU A 239 -14.71 -7.57 1.59
CA GLU A 239 -13.96 -7.68 2.86
C GLU A 239 -12.75 -6.76 2.93
N CYS A 240 -12.21 -6.32 1.79
CA CYS A 240 -11.06 -5.44 1.76
C CYS A 240 -11.49 -4.00 2.07
N PRO A 241 -10.83 -3.31 3.02
CA PRO A 241 -11.12 -1.89 3.30
C PRO A 241 -10.96 -0.98 2.07
N SER A 242 -10.08 -1.36 1.13
CA SER A 242 -9.88 -0.63 -0.13
C SER A 242 -10.81 -1.09 -1.28
N SER A 243 -11.67 -2.09 -1.03
CA SER A 243 -12.57 -2.71 -2.02
C SER A 243 -11.85 -3.08 -3.32
N VAL A 244 -10.79 -3.88 -3.20
CA VAL A 244 -10.02 -4.41 -4.35
C VAL A 244 -10.82 -5.54 -5.00
N ASP A 245 -11.15 -5.40 -6.29
CA ASP A 245 -11.96 -6.37 -7.03
C ASP A 245 -11.09 -7.29 -7.91
N ILE A 246 -10.46 -8.29 -7.28
CA ILE A 246 -9.65 -9.29 -8.01
C ILE A 246 -10.51 -10.11 -8.97
N ALA A 247 -11.80 -10.32 -8.67
CA ALA A 247 -12.68 -11.08 -9.55
C ALA A 247 -12.85 -10.37 -10.91
N LYS A 248 -13.09 -9.06 -10.89
CA LYS A 248 -13.19 -8.25 -12.12
C LYS A 248 -11.87 -8.19 -12.87
N MET A 249 -10.75 -7.94 -12.17
CA MET A 249 -9.43 -7.90 -12.81
C MET A 249 -9.00 -9.27 -13.37
N LYS A 250 -9.37 -10.39 -12.71
CA LYS A 250 -9.18 -11.74 -13.23
C LYS A 250 -9.97 -11.96 -14.51
N ALA A 251 -11.25 -11.57 -14.52
CA ALA A 251 -12.10 -11.75 -15.69
C ALA A 251 -11.55 -10.98 -16.90
N GLU A 252 -11.09 -9.74 -16.69
CA GLU A 252 -10.37 -8.97 -17.70
C GLU A 252 -9.13 -9.73 -18.17
N PHE A 253 -8.20 -10.07 -17.27
CA PHE A 253 -6.96 -10.77 -17.62
C PHE A 253 -7.22 -12.07 -18.41
N LEU A 254 -8.13 -12.92 -17.94
CA LEU A 254 -8.41 -14.20 -18.58
C LEU A 254 -9.02 -14.06 -19.97
N GLN A 255 -9.84 -13.03 -20.20
CA GLN A 255 -10.41 -12.80 -21.52
C GLN A 255 -9.30 -12.60 -22.56
N HIS A 256 -8.39 -11.66 -22.32
CA HIS A 256 -7.25 -11.42 -23.21
C HIS A 256 -6.30 -12.62 -23.29
N TYR A 257 -6.02 -13.27 -22.15
CA TYR A 257 -5.14 -14.44 -22.13
C TYR A 257 -5.71 -15.60 -22.98
N TYR A 258 -7.03 -15.81 -22.94
CA TYR A 258 -7.69 -16.83 -23.74
C TYR A 258 -7.87 -16.46 -25.20
N ASP A 259 -7.92 -15.18 -25.55
CA ASP A 259 -7.86 -14.75 -26.95
C ASP A 259 -6.50 -15.12 -27.59
N ASP A 260 -5.43 -15.11 -26.80
CA ASP A 260 -4.08 -15.50 -27.25
C ASP A 260 -3.81 -17.02 -27.20
N HIS A 261 -4.31 -17.73 -26.19
CA HIS A 261 -3.95 -19.15 -25.92
C HIS A 261 -5.09 -20.14 -26.16
N GLY A 262 -6.30 -19.64 -26.39
CA GLY A 262 -7.52 -20.44 -26.41
C GLY A 262 -8.05 -20.78 -25.00
N ILE A 263 -9.35 -21.05 -24.95
CA ILE A 263 -10.03 -21.45 -23.71
C ILE A 263 -9.71 -22.92 -23.39
N PRO A 264 -9.21 -23.25 -22.17
CA PRO A 264 -8.92 -24.61 -21.75
C PRO A 264 -10.15 -25.54 -21.80
N ILE A 265 -9.93 -26.82 -22.13
CA ILE A 265 -11.00 -27.83 -22.18
C ILE A 265 -11.75 -27.90 -20.86
N ARG A 266 -11.05 -27.91 -19.72
CA ARG A 266 -11.69 -27.92 -18.39
C ARG A 266 -12.70 -26.79 -18.21
N THR A 267 -12.38 -25.59 -18.71
CA THR A 267 -13.24 -24.41 -18.59
C THR A 267 -14.48 -24.58 -19.46
N ARG A 268 -14.31 -25.11 -20.68
CA ARG A 268 -15.44 -25.42 -21.58
C ARG A 268 -16.37 -26.47 -20.99
N VAL A 269 -15.81 -27.52 -20.38
CA VAL A 269 -16.56 -28.60 -19.73
C VAL A 269 -17.36 -28.05 -18.54
N ILE A 270 -16.71 -27.32 -17.62
CA ILE A 270 -17.39 -26.73 -16.45
C ILE A 270 -18.49 -25.76 -16.89
N ALA A 271 -18.24 -24.92 -17.90
CA ALA A 271 -19.24 -23.98 -18.41
C ALA A 271 -20.47 -24.66 -19.05
N ASN A 272 -20.32 -25.90 -19.50
CA ASN A 272 -21.41 -26.69 -20.10
C ASN A 272 -21.79 -27.90 -19.24
N ILE A 273 -21.48 -27.91 -17.94
CA ILE A 273 -21.72 -29.06 -17.06
C ILE A 273 -23.20 -29.45 -16.96
N SER A 274 -24.12 -28.51 -17.20
CA SER A 274 -25.56 -28.78 -17.24
C SER A 274 -26.06 -29.39 -18.55
N LYS A 275 -25.19 -29.47 -19.57
CA LYS A 275 -25.48 -30.04 -20.90
C LYS A 275 -24.76 -31.37 -21.15
N ILE A 276 -23.93 -31.79 -20.21
CA ILE A 276 -23.21 -33.08 -20.19
C ILE A 276 -23.96 -33.98 -19.21
#